data_AF-A0A2J0LHC4-F1
#
_entry.id   AF-A0A2J0LHC4-F1
#
_cell.length_a   1.000
_cell.length_b   1.000
_cell.length_c   1.000
_cell.angle_alpha   90.00
_cell.angle_beta   90.00
_cell.angle_gamma   90.00
#
_symmetry.space_group_name_H-M   'P 1'
#
loop_
_entity.id
_entity.type
_entity.pdbx_description
1 polymer ?
#
loop_
_entity_poly.entity_id
_entity_poly.type
_entity_poly.pdbx_seq_one_letter_code
_entity_poly.pdbx_strand_id
1 'polypeptide(L)' 'MKNKTLGLIAGNGKFPLLFAQEARRQGCTVVAAGIKGDTAFCLRF' A
#
# COMPACT_ATOMS: atom_id res chain seq x y z
N MET A 1 -12.71 -9.27 15.50
CA MET A 1 -11.72 -9.86 14.56
C MET A 1 -10.55 -8.88 14.47
N LYS A 2 -9.30 -9.34 14.59
CA LYS A 2 -8.13 -8.44 14.53
C LYS A 2 -7.98 -7.89 13.11
N ASN A 3 -8.12 -6.57 12.93
CA ASN A 3 -7.66 -5.91 11.71
C ASN A 3 -6.17 -6.22 11.53
N LYS A 4 -5.83 -6.95 10.47
CA LYS A 4 -4.44 -7.33 10.19
C LYS A 4 -3.75 -6.15 9.52
N THR A 5 -2.66 -5.68 10.09
CA THR A 5 -1.83 -4.62 9.49
C THR A 5 -0.80 -5.25 8.57
N LEU A 6 -0.73 -4.77 7.33
CA LEU A 6 0.22 -5.18 6.31
C LEU A 6 1.21 -4.05 6.05
N GLY A 7 2.50 -4.36 6.10
CA GLY A 7 3.57 -3.46 5.67
C GLY A 7 3.82 -3.60 4.17
N LEU A 8 3.99 -2.48 3.47
CA LEU A 8 4.27 -2.45 2.04
C LEU A 8 5.45 -1.51 1.77
N ILE A 9 6.53 -2.02 1.17
CA ILE A 9 7.56 -1.16 0.58
C ILE A 9 7.12 -0.83 -0.83
N ALA A 10 6.69 0.41 -1.05
CA ALA A 10 6.06 0.84 -2.28
C ALA A 10 7.09 1.37 -3.28
N GLY A 11 7.42 0.56 -4.27
CA GLY A 11 8.19 0.98 -5.44
C GLY A 11 7.35 1.73 -6.47
N ASN A 12 7.89 1.89 -7.68
CA ASN A 12 7.16 2.48 -8.80
C ASN A 12 6.08 1.52 -9.35
N GLY A 13 5.19 2.06 -10.20
CA GLY A 13 4.16 1.31 -10.91
C GLY A 13 2.83 1.18 -10.14
N LYS A 14 1.95 0.31 -10.67
CA LYS A 14 0.57 0.18 -10.17
C LYS A 14 0.39 -0.84 -9.04
N PHE A 15 1.37 -1.71 -8.82
CA PHE A 15 1.24 -2.80 -7.85
C PHE A 15 0.94 -2.30 -6.43
N PRO A 16 1.65 -1.30 -5.86
CA PRO A 16 1.38 -0.85 -4.50
C PRO A 16 -0.05 -0.32 -4.31
N LEU A 17 -0.59 0.34 -5.33
CA LEU A 17 -1.97 0.83 -5.39
C LEU A 17 -2.97 -0.33 -5.40
N LEU A 18 -2.80 -1.29 -6.31
CA LEU A 18 -3.68 -2.45 -6.46
C LEU A 18 -3.68 -3.32 -5.21
N PHE A 19 -2.51 -3.53 -4.61
CA PHE A 19 -2.35 -4.28 -3.36
C PHE A 19 -3.10 -3.58 -2.21
N ALA A 20 -2.91 -2.27 -2.04
CA ALA A 20 -3.56 -1.52 -0.97
C ALA A 20 -5.09 -1.52 -1.11
N GLN A 21 -5.60 -1.39 -2.34
CA GLN A 21 -7.02 -1.47 -2.64
C GLN A 21 -7.62 -2.82 -2.25
N GLU A 22 -7.00 -3.92 -2.68
CA GLU A 22 -7.51 -5.26 -2.39
C GLU A 22 -7.39 -5.63 -0.91
N ALA A 23 -6.27 -5.28 -0.27
CA ALA A 23 -6.09 -5.45 1.16
C ALA A 23 -7.19 -4.74 1.97
N ARG A 24 -7.56 -3.52 1.56
CA ARG A 24 -8.67 -2.78 2.18
C ARG A 24 -10.01 -3.48 1.99
N ARG A 25 -10.28 -4.05 0.80
CA ARG A 25 -11.50 -4.85 0.54
C ARG A 25 -11.59 -6.08 1.44
N GLN A 26 -10.45 -6.63 1.84
CA GLN A 26 -10.36 -7.76 2.76
C GLN A 26 -10.34 -7.36 4.25
N GLY A 27 -10.52 -6.06 4.56
CA GLY A 27 -10.53 -5.55 5.94
C GLY A 27 -9.16 -5.43 6.60
N CYS A 28 -8.08 -5.46 5.80
CA CYS A 28 -6.72 -5.21 6.27
C CYS A 28 -6.39 -3.71 6.26
N THR A 29 -5.53 -3.30 7.19
CA THR A 29 -4.93 -1.97 7.19
C THR A 29 -3.57 -2.06 6.49
N VAL A 30 -3.25 -1.14 5.58
CA VAL A 30 -1.94 -1.12 4.90
C VAL A 30 -1.14 0.10 5.35
N VAL A 31 0.10 -0.12 5.75
CA VAL A 31 1.09 0.93 6.01
C VAL A 31 2.16 0.83 4.95
N ALA A 32 2.29 1.87 4.13
CA ALA A 32 3.25 1.90 3.02
C ALA A 32 4.44 2.82 3.33
N ALA A 33 5.65 2.37 3.01
CA ALA A 33 6.86 3.19 3.00
C ALA A 33 7.35 3.32 1.56
N GLY A 34 7.61 4.56 1.12
CA GLY A 34 8.11 4.87 -0.21
C GLY A 34 9.50 5.51 -0.17
N ILE A 35 10.26 5.31 -1.24
CA ILE A 35 11.53 5.99 -1.50
C ILE A 35 11.24 7.22 -2.36
N LYS A 36 11.58 8.40 -1.84
CA LYS A 36 11.45 9.67 -2.56
C LYS A 36 12.22 9.60 -3.89
N GLY A 37 11.53 9.86 -5.00
CA GLY A 37 12.11 9.85 -6.35
C GLY A 37 11.93 8.53 -7.11
N ASP A 38 11.52 7.45 -6.46
CA ASP A 38 11.22 6.15 -7.09
C ASP A 38 9.75 5.75 -6.93
N THR A 39 9.16 6.05 -5.77
CA THR A 39 7.77 5.70 -5.46
C THR A 39 6.77 6.46 -6.32
N ALA A 40 5.74 5.75 -6.80
CA ALA A 40 4.67 6.36 -7.58
C ALA A 40 4.01 7.52 -6.83
N PHE A 41 3.89 8.68 -7.49
CA PHE A 41 3.34 9.92 -6.92
C PHE A 41 1.94 9.76 -6.31
N CYS A 42 1.17 8.79 -6.82
CA CYS A 42 -0.19 8.53 -6.39
C CYS A 42 -0.32 7.66 -5.13
N LEU A 43 0.77 7.31 -4.42
CA LEU A 43 0.65 6.76 -3.06
C LEU A 43 0.23 7.86 -2.08
N ARG A 44 -1.08 8.14 -2.08
CA ARG A 44 -1.80 8.84 -1.00
C ARG A 44 -2.93 7.92 -0.58
N PHE A 45 -2.75 7.19 0.52
CA PHE A 45 -3.81 6.45 1.21
C PHE A 45 -3.71 6.76 2.69
#